data_AF-A0A840R774-F1
#
_entry.id   AF-A0A840R774-F1
#
_cell.length_a   1.000
_cell.length_b   1.000
_cell.length_c   1.000
_cell.angle_alpha   90.00
_cell.angle_beta   90.00
_cell.angle_gamma   90.00
#
_symmetry.space_group_name_H-M   'P 1'
#
loop_
_entity.id
_entity.type
_entity.pdbx_description
1 polymer ?
#
loop_
_entity_poly.entity_id
_entity_poly.type
_entity_poly.pdbx_seq_one_letter_code
_entity_poly.pdbx_strand_id
1 'polypeptide(L)'
;MTDVSEWTYKDWSALSNAGDISPTSRTSLEWGWRKEAPLKPDIVEEGGNLIISPDKKHITNADCVSLVTTGDHTKGRFFIDHRETSAATALTSRLAANVWSQYPEYWSETIRALIIHSASWTDAMWNYKDLAVAQGLLESDAKEIVLRMFGHGVPSLDRALASKTNYLTMVVQDFIYPYKLKDGRLGLNEMHLIELPWPQAELLALGNAKAKLRVTLSYYIEPNPGRRAYTKRFRYQSHGLRFKLNQKNESSDDFVARINLSERPDNYEAGGVDNSGWCLKERLRTRGTIHQDTWEGSASDLALRNLIAVVPIAGWWSQSQKALTEKRDQKPVAYSLVVSLEVDSSDVDIYSPVAVQVGIDNPIAISVLT
;
A
#
# COMPACT_ATOMS: atom_id res chain seq x y z
N MET A 1 9.08 -3.86 21.18
CA MET A 1 9.98 -3.88 22.36
C MET A 1 9.82 -5.19 23.14
N THR A 2 10.93 -5.83 23.54
CA THR A 2 10.90 -7.14 24.25
C THR A 2 11.87 -7.26 25.42
N ASP A 3 12.70 -6.24 25.67
CA ASP A 3 13.67 -6.26 26.76
C ASP A 3 12.98 -5.90 28.09
N VAL A 4 12.97 -6.84 29.04
CA VAL A 4 12.38 -6.66 30.38
C VAL A 4 13.52 -6.43 31.36
N SER A 5 13.97 -5.17 31.42
CA SER A 5 15.17 -4.77 32.17
C SER A 5 14.89 -4.26 33.59
N GLU A 6 13.62 -4.03 33.93
CA GLU A 6 13.21 -3.58 35.27
C GLU A 6 13.33 -4.68 36.33
N TRP A 7 14.05 -4.40 37.42
CA TRP A 7 14.32 -5.38 38.48
C TRP A 7 13.04 -5.94 39.14
N THR A 8 11.99 -5.13 39.24
CA THR A 8 10.68 -5.52 39.81
C THR A 8 10.04 -6.65 39.01
N TYR A 9 10.39 -6.76 37.72
CA TYR A 9 9.89 -7.75 36.78
C TYR A 9 10.92 -8.83 36.47
N LYS A 10 11.81 -9.14 37.43
CA LYS A 10 12.77 -10.24 37.30
C LYS A 10 12.06 -11.54 36.92
N ASP A 11 12.62 -12.23 35.93
CA ASP A 11 12.11 -13.50 35.37
C ASP A 11 10.78 -13.38 34.60
N TRP A 12 10.19 -12.18 34.48
CA TRP A 12 9.08 -11.94 33.56
C TRP A 12 9.59 -11.92 32.12
N SER A 13 8.68 -12.16 31.18
CA SER A 13 8.99 -12.15 29.75
C SER A 13 8.00 -11.27 28.99
N ALA A 14 8.45 -10.73 27.86
CA ALA A 14 7.57 -10.05 26.93
C ALA A 14 6.54 -11.04 26.36
N LEU A 15 5.28 -10.60 26.24
CA LEU A 15 4.17 -11.44 25.82
C LEU A 15 4.18 -11.69 24.30
N SER A 16 4.55 -10.68 23.51
CA SER A 16 4.78 -10.81 22.07
C SER A 16 6.27 -10.81 21.72
N ASN A 17 6.62 -11.51 20.65
CA ASN A 17 7.97 -11.50 20.09
C ASN A 17 8.30 -10.16 19.42
N ALA A 18 9.60 -9.90 19.22
CA ALA A 18 10.05 -8.72 18.50
C ALA A 18 9.56 -8.77 17.04
N GLY A 19 9.04 -7.64 16.56
CA GLY A 19 8.48 -7.53 15.21
C GLY A 19 7.11 -8.17 15.02
N ASP A 20 6.46 -8.66 16.08
CA ASP A 20 5.13 -9.27 16.04
C ASP A 20 4.03 -8.30 16.49
N ILE A 21 2.76 -8.72 16.42
CA ILE A 21 1.60 -7.94 16.84
C ILE A 21 1.63 -7.70 18.36
N SER A 22 1.32 -6.47 18.78
CA SER A 22 1.10 -6.17 20.19
C SER A 22 -0.14 -6.93 20.71
N PRO A 23 -0.13 -7.50 21.93
CA PRO A 23 -1.20 -8.40 22.41
C PRO A 23 -2.60 -7.80 22.43
N THR A 24 -2.71 -6.47 22.52
CA THR A 24 -3.99 -5.74 22.60
C THR A 24 -4.43 -5.13 21.28
N SER A 25 -3.63 -5.28 20.22
CA SER A 25 -3.97 -4.74 18.90
C SER A 25 -5.19 -5.45 18.31
N ARG A 26 -6.17 -4.66 17.85
CA ARG A 26 -7.37 -5.20 17.18
C ARG A 26 -7.09 -5.46 15.71
N THR A 27 -7.65 -6.55 15.20
CA THR A 27 -7.50 -6.97 13.79
C THR A 27 -8.86 -7.01 13.10
N SER A 28 -8.86 -7.06 11.76
CA SER A 28 -10.10 -7.23 10.98
C SER A 28 -10.43 -8.69 10.63
N LEU A 29 -9.74 -9.66 11.25
CA LEU A 29 -9.92 -11.10 10.99
C LEU A 29 -11.35 -11.57 11.25
N GLU A 30 -11.92 -11.13 12.37
CA GLU A 30 -13.22 -11.58 12.89
C GLU A 30 -14.40 -10.70 12.43
N TRP A 31 -14.20 -9.82 11.45
CA TRP A 31 -15.31 -9.01 10.93
C TRP A 31 -16.33 -9.90 10.21
N GLY A 32 -17.59 -9.91 10.66
CA GLY A 32 -18.65 -10.75 10.08
C GLY A 32 -18.97 -10.52 8.60
N TRP A 33 -18.47 -9.43 8.00
CA TRP A 33 -18.61 -9.07 6.58
C TRP A 33 -17.25 -9.08 5.84
N ARG A 34 -16.28 -9.86 6.35
CA ARG A 34 -14.88 -9.98 5.89
C ARG A 34 -14.71 -10.01 4.37
N LYS A 35 -15.52 -10.80 3.66
CA LYS A 35 -15.43 -11.01 2.21
C LYS A 35 -15.55 -9.70 1.40
N GLU A 36 -16.36 -8.78 1.90
CA GLU A 36 -16.69 -7.50 1.26
C GLU A 36 -15.96 -6.32 1.89
N ALA A 37 -15.43 -6.51 3.10
CA ALA A 37 -14.75 -5.49 3.87
C ALA A 37 -13.42 -5.04 3.26
N PRO A 38 -13.03 -3.76 3.45
CA PRO A 38 -11.65 -3.35 3.20
C PRO A 38 -10.69 -4.18 4.07
N LEU A 39 -9.44 -4.29 3.62
CA LEU A 39 -8.37 -4.84 4.43
C LEU A 39 -7.96 -3.79 5.45
N LYS A 40 -7.96 -4.15 6.74
CA LYS A 40 -7.56 -3.28 7.84
C LYS A 40 -6.76 -4.07 8.89
N PRO A 41 -5.78 -3.43 9.57
CA PRO A 41 -5.36 -2.03 9.42
C PRO A 41 -4.67 -1.76 8.07
N ASP A 42 -4.34 -0.50 7.75
CA ASP A 42 -3.58 -0.20 6.52
C ASP A 42 -2.08 -0.53 6.69
N ILE A 43 -1.54 -0.21 7.87
CA ILE A 43 -0.17 -0.48 8.33
C ILE A 43 -0.20 -0.72 9.85
N VAL A 44 0.93 -1.15 10.40
CA VAL A 44 1.19 -1.25 11.83
C VAL A 44 2.49 -0.52 12.18
N GLU A 45 2.65 -0.13 13.44
CA GLU A 45 3.83 0.55 13.99
C GLU A 45 4.12 0.03 15.41
N GLU A 46 5.30 0.32 15.95
CA GLU A 46 5.63 -0.05 17.33
C GLU A 46 4.62 0.57 18.30
N GLY A 47 4.05 -0.27 19.17
CA GLY A 47 3.07 0.13 20.17
C GLY A 47 3.48 -0.23 21.60
N GLY A 48 4.65 -0.82 21.80
CA GLY A 48 4.98 -1.47 23.05
C GLY A 48 4.36 -2.85 23.19
N ASN A 49 4.61 -3.44 24.35
CA ASN A 49 4.30 -4.82 24.67
C ASN A 49 3.63 -4.91 26.06
N LEU A 50 3.14 -6.11 26.36
CA LEU A 50 2.82 -6.51 27.73
C LEU A 50 3.88 -7.49 28.21
N ILE A 51 4.03 -7.62 29.52
CA ILE A 51 4.85 -8.66 30.13
C ILE A 51 3.99 -9.68 30.84
N ILE A 52 4.46 -10.92 30.88
CA ILE A 52 3.81 -12.05 31.53
C ILE A 52 4.69 -12.62 32.64
N SER A 53 4.07 -12.95 33.77
CA SER A 53 4.75 -13.51 34.94
C SER A 53 5.30 -14.92 34.67
N PRO A 54 6.33 -15.37 35.41
CA PRO A 54 6.91 -16.71 35.26
C PRO A 54 5.88 -17.85 35.37
N ASP A 55 4.87 -17.67 36.24
CA ASP A 55 3.78 -18.64 36.45
C ASP A 55 2.65 -18.53 35.40
N LYS A 56 2.76 -17.59 34.46
CA LYS A 56 1.80 -17.30 33.39
C LYS A 56 0.39 -16.91 33.85
N LYS A 57 0.24 -16.47 35.11
CA LYS A 57 -1.06 -16.08 35.68
C LYS A 57 -1.33 -14.57 35.65
N HIS A 58 -0.30 -13.76 35.46
CA HIS A 58 -0.41 -12.31 35.48
C HIS A 58 0.16 -11.71 34.20
N ILE A 59 -0.58 -10.75 33.64
CA ILE A 59 -0.15 -9.93 32.51
C ILE A 59 -0.24 -8.48 32.97
N THR A 60 0.79 -7.70 32.71
CA THR A 60 0.79 -6.27 33.04
C THR A 60 1.56 -5.46 32.00
N ASN A 61 1.32 -4.16 31.99
CA ASN A 61 2.12 -3.20 31.28
C ASN A 61 3.31 -2.80 32.17
N ALA A 62 4.50 -2.74 31.58
CA ALA A 62 5.69 -2.22 32.24
C ALA A 62 6.32 -1.12 31.39
N ASP A 63 6.99 -0.17 32.02
CA ASP A 63 7.52 1.02 31.35
C ASP A 63 8.66 0.63 30.41
N CYS A 64 9.49 -0.35 30.81
CA CYS A 64 10.58 -0.94 30.00
C CYS A 64 10.14 -1.57 28.68
N VAL A 65 8.86 -1.91 28.52
CA VAL A 65 8.31 -2.43 27.24
C VAL A 65 7.36 -1.45 26.56
N SER A 66 7.41 -0.17 26.93
CA SER A 66 6.53 0.89 26.44
C SER A 66 7.31 1.97 25.71
N LEU A 67 6.65 2.68 24.79
CA LEU A 67 7.23 3.89 24.20
C LEU A 67 7.14 5.02 25.23
N VAL A 68 7.94 6.05 25.04
CA VAL A 68 7.93 7.25 25.89
C VAL A 68 7.52 8.45 25.07
N THR A 69 6.69 9.31 25.66
CA THR A 69 6.31 10.61 25.10
C THR A 69 6.40 11.72 26.14
N THR A 70 6.28 12.97 25.73
CA THR A 70 6.30 14.13 26.62
C THR A 70 5.07 14.16 27.52
N GLY A 71 5.29 14.38 28.82
CA GLY A 71 4.25 14.50 29.83
C GLY A 71 3.77 15.94 30.05
N ASP A 72 2.77 16.08 30.92
CA ASP A 72 2.31 17.36 31.43
C ASP A 72 3.32 17.95 32.43
N HIS A 73 4.11 18.91 31.96
CA HIS A 73 5.14 19.60 32.74
C HIS A 73 4.59 20.33 33.97
N THR A 74 3.30 20.71 33.98
CA THR A 74 2.68 21.39 35.13
C THR A 74 2.54 20.48 36.35
N LYS A 75 2.62 19.16 36.15
CA LYS A 75 2.56 18.14 37.20
C LYS A 75 3.95 17.56 37.56
N GLY A 76 5.02 18.19 37.08
CA GLY A 76 6.40 17.77 37.34
C GLY A 76 6.82 16.46 36.65
N ARG A 77 6.01 15.93 35.73
CA ARG A 77 6.37 14.74 34.92
C ARG A 77 6.79 15.17 33.51
N PHE A 78 8.09 15.06 33.22
CA PHE A 78 8.62 15.39 31.89
C PHE A 78 8.27 14.34 30.83
N PHE A 79 8.19 13.07 31.23
CA PHE A 79 7.95 11.94 30.35
C PHE A 79 6.86 11.02 30.92
N ILE A 80 6.10 10.41 30.03
CA ILE A 80 5.08 9.40 30.35
C ILE A 80 5.15 8.26 29.34
N ASP A 81 4.65 7.09 29.73
CA ASP A 81 4.50 5.99 28.79
C ASP A 81 3.46 6.29 27.74
N HIS A 82 3.75 5.83 26.53
CA HIS A 82 2.83 5.81 25.42
C HIS A 82 2.76 4.38 24.89
N ARG A 83 1.55 3.86 24.76
CA ARG A 83 1.33 2.43 24.51
C ARG A 83 0.27 2.19 23.44
N GLU A 84 0.27 0.96 22.98
CA GLU A 84 -0.71 0.34 22.09
C GLU A 84 -0.90 1.12 20.78
N THR A 85 -2.11 1.03 20.21
CA THR A 85 -2.46 1.68 18.96
C THR A 85 -2.38 3.21 19.03
N SER A 86 -2.45 3.81 20.22
CA SER A 86 -2.24 5.26 20.39
C SER A 86 -0.81 5.66 20.08
N ALA A 87 0.17 4.92 20.61
CA ALA A 87 1.58 5.17 20.32
C ALA A 87 1.94 4.84 18.87
N ALA A 88 1.42 3.74 18.33
CA ALA A 88 1.57 3.42 16.91
C ALA A 88 0.99 4.53 16.00
N THR A 89 -0.15 5.12 16.38
CA THR A 89 -0.77 6.24 15.67
C THR A 89 0.11 7.50 15.76
N ALA A 90 0.69 7.79 16.91
CA ALA A 90 1.61 8.93 17.08
C ALA A 90 2.87 8.76 16.21
N LEU A 91 3.45 7.56 16.16
CA LEU A 91 4.60 7.25 15.28
C LEU A 91 4.24 7.40 13.79
N THR A 92 3.10 6.84 13.38
CA THR A 92 2.60 6.98 12.01
C THR A 92 2.36 8.45 11.66
N SER A 93 1.79 9.24 12.59
CA SER A 93 1.54 10.67 12.39
C SER A 93 2.84 11.46 12.26
N ARG A 94 3.85 11.13 13.08
CA ARG A 94 5.19 11.69 12.96
C ARG A 94 5.82 11.37 11.60
N LEU A 95 5.73 10.11 11.16
CA LEU A 95 6.23 9.70 9.85
C LEU A 95 5.53 10.47 8.73
N ALA A 96 4.20 10.55 8.75
CA ALA A 96 3.42 11.33 7.79
C ALA A 96 3.85 12.80 7.76
N ALA A 97 4.03 13.43 8.92
CA ALA A 97 4.48 14.82 9.01
C ALA A 97 5.88 15.04 8.42
N ASN A 98 6.80 14.08 8.61
CA ASN A 98 8.14 14.14 8.00
C ASN A 98 8.08 13.96 6.49
N VAL A 99 7.27 13.05 5.97
CA VAL A 99 7.12 12.89 4.51
C VAL A 99 6.49 14.15 3.90
N TRP A 100 5.45 14.70 4.54
CA TRP A 100 4.75 15.88 4.05
C TRP A 100 5.58 17.16 4.17
N SER A 101 6.49 17.26 5.15
CA SER A 101 7.40 18.40 5.24
C SER A 101 8.48 18.38 4.15
N GLN A 102 8.88 17.20 3.69
CA GLN A 102 9.82 17.06 2.57
C GLN A 102 9.15 17.32 1.21
N TYR A 103 7.87 16.98 1.07
CA TYR A 103 7.08 17.22 -0.14
C TYR A 103 5.78 18.00 0.18
N PRO A 104 5.85 19.31 0.48
CA PRO A 104 4.70 20.10 0.92
C PRO A 104 3.56 20.19 -0.11
N GLU A 105 3.86 20.03 -1.38
CA GLU A 105 2.92 20.07 -2.50
C GLU A 105 2.18 18.76 -2.75
N TYR A 106 2.59 17.67 -2.09
CA TYR A 106 1.93 16.37 -2.24
C TYR A 106 0.55 16.36 -1.55
N TRP A 107 -0.40 15.68 -2.18
CA TRP A 107 -1.75 15.49 -1.69
C TRP A 107 -1.80 14.45 -0.57
N SER A 108 -2.86 14.49 0.23
CA SER A 108 -3.11 13.48 1.28
C SER A 108 -3.09 12.04 0.76
N GLU A 109 -3.60 11.81 -0.45
CA GLU A 109 -3.62 10.53 -1.15
C GLU A 109 -2.20 10.03 -1.37
N THR A 110 -1.30 10.93 -1.75
CA THR A 110 0.11 10.65 -2.04
C THR A 110 0.90 10.39 -0.77
N ILE A 111 0.70 11.19 0.27
CA ILE A 111 1.34 10.95 1.57
C ILE A 111 0.91 9.59 2.10
N ARG A 112 -0.39 9.28 2.08
CA ARG A 112 -0.89 7.95 2.45
C ARG A 112 -0.30 6.85 1.57
N ALA A 113 -0.17 7.08 0.26
CA ALA A 113 0.41 6.12 -0.67
C ALA A 113 1.87 5.84 -0.32
N LEU A 114 2.71 6.87 -0.14
CA LEU A 114 4.13 6.74 0.19
C LEU A 114 4.37 5.99 1.50
N ILE A 115 3.59 6.30 2.55
CA ILE A 115 3.67 5.59 3.83
C ILE A 115 3.42 4.09 3.63
N ILE A 116 2.32 3.74 2.97
CA ILE A 116 1.94 2.34 2.73
C ILE A 116 2.92 1.66 1.76
N HIS A 117 3.39 2.39 0.75
CA HIS A 117 4.35 1.92 -0.24
C HIS A 117 5.71 1.60 0.39
N SER A 118 6.10 2.35 1.43
CA SER A 118 7.34 2.13 2.17
C SER A 118 7.30 0.88 3.07
N ALA A 119 6.11 0.38 3.39
CA ALA A 119 5.92 -0.63 4.41
C ALA A 119 6.37 -2.04 4.01
N SER A 120 6.86 -2.79 5.00
CA SER A 120 7.25 -4.19 4.83
C SER A 120 6.82 -5.03 6.02
N TRP A 121 6.43 -6.27 5.76
CA TRP A 121 6.20 -7.26 6.80
C TRP A 121 7.54 -7.76 7.36
N THR A 122 7.59 -7.93 8.68
CA THR A 122 8.71 -8.59 9.37
C THR A 122 8.64 -10.11 9.15
N ASP A 123 9.72 -10.81 9.46
CA ASP A 123 9.73 -12.28 9.41
C ASP A 123 8.68 -12.89 10.36
N ALA A 124 8.49 -12.29 11.55
CA ALA A 124 7.45 -12.70 12.50
C ALA A 124 6.04 -12.58 11.90
N MET A 125 5.76 -11.51 11.15
CA MET A 125 4.48 -11.32 10.46
C MET A 125 4.29 -12.36 9.34
N TRP A 126 5.34 -12.65 8.58
CA TRP A 126 5.28 -13.66 7.51
C TRP A 126 5.07 -15.08 8.05
N ASN A 127 5.57 -15.37 9.25
CA ASN A 127 5.39 -16.66 9.89
C ASN A 127 3.90 -17.04 10.07
N TYR A 128 2.99 -16.07 10.25
CA TYR A 128 1.54 -16.35 10.27
C TYR A 128 1.04 -16.94 8.95
N LYS A 129 1.56 -16.48 7.81
CA LYS A 129 1.24 -17.04 6.50
C LYS A 129 1.82 -18.45 6.38
N ASP A 130 3.07 -18.66 6.77
CA ASP A 130 3.73 -19.96 6.66
C ASP A 130 3.04 -21.03 7.53
N LEU A 131 2.70 -20.68 8.77
CA LEU A 131 1.94 -21.55 9.67
C LEU A 131 0.54 -21.87 9.13
N ALA A 132 -0.17 -20.87 8.60
CA ALA A 132 -1.50 -21.08 8.02
C ALA A 132 -1.45 -22.02 6.80
N VAL A 133 -0.44 -21.85 5.93
CA VAL A 133 -0.23 -22.76 4.78
C VAL A 133 0.14 -24.17 5.24
N ALA A 134 1.01 -24.30 6.25
CA ALA A 134 1.35 -25.61 6.84
C ALA A 134 0.13 -26.32 7.46
N GLN A 135 -0.87 -25.57 7.90
CA GLN A 135 -2.17 -26.09 8.38
C GLN A 135 -3.18 -26.37 7.25
N GLY A 136 -2.79 -26.21 5.99
CA GLY A 136 -3.60 -26.55 4.82
C GLY A 136 -4.43 -25.41 4.23
N LEU A 137 -4.23 -24.16 4.67
CA LEU A 137 -4.90 -23.01 4.02
C LEU A 137 -4.28 -22.72 2.65
N LEU A 138 -5.12 -22.28 1.71
CA LEU A 138 -4.64 -21.73 0.45
C LEU A 138 -3.74 -20.52 0.71
N GLU A 139 -2.66 -20.39 -0.05
CA GLU A 139 -1.70 -19.30 0.11
C GLU A 139 -2.36 -17.91 0.06
N SER A 140 -3.39 -17.74 -0.79
CA SER A 140 -4.11 -16.46 -0.86
C SER A 140 -4.91 -16.16 0.41
N ASP A 141 -5.44 -17.16 1.10
CA ASP A 141 -6.17 -16.96 2.36
C ASP A 141 -5.21 -16.74 3.52
N ALA A 142 -4.05 -17.40 3.50
CA ALA A 142 -2.96 -17.16 4.43
C ALA A 142 -2.40 -15.72 4.30
N LYS A 143 -2.24 -15.21 3.08
CA LYS A 143 -1.87 -13.79 2.84
C LYS A 143 -2.96 -12.82 3.30
N GLU A 144 -4.24 -13.19 3.18
CA GLU A 144 -5.34 -12.39 3.73
C GLU A 144 -5.24 -12.27 5.26
N ILE A 145 -4.79 -13.32 5.97
CA ILE A 145 -4.56 -13.27 7.42
C ILE A 145 -3.54 -12.18 7.75
N VAL A 146 -2.38 -12.20 7.08
CA VAL A 146 -1.32 -11.21 7.27
C VAL A 146 -1.84 -9.79 7.04
N LEU A 147 -2.54 -9.55 5.92
CA LEU A 147 -3.12 -8.23 5.61
C LEU A 147 -4.14 -7.77 6.66
N ARG A 148 -4.89 -8.68 7.28
CA ARG A 148 -5.93 -8.33 8.28
C ARG A 148 -5.38 -8.14 9.69
N MET A 149 -4.19 -8.65 9.95
CA MET A 149 -3.48 -8.46 11.20
C MET A 149 -2.57 -7.23 11.14
N PHE A 150 -1.88 -7.05 10.02
CA PHE A 150 -0.73 -6.14 9.91
C PHE A 150 -0.88 -5.08 8.82
N GLY A 151 -1.95 -5.11 8.01
CA GLY A 151 -2.01 -4.30 6.80
C GLY A 151 -0.85 -4.63 5.87
N HIS A 152 -0.18 -3.58 5.37
CA HIS A 152 1.02 -3.69 4.54
C HIS A 152 2.34 -3.81 5.35
N GLY A 153 2.24 -3.95 6.67
CA GLY A 153 3.40 -4.10 7.56
C GLY A 153 3.84 -2.78 8.20
N VAL A 154 5.13 -2.69 8.52
CA VAL A 154 5.74 -1.53 9.21
C VAL A 154 6.31 -0.57 8.17
N PRO A 155 5.91 0.72 8.16
CA PRO A 155 6.43 1.73 7.25
C PRO A 155 7.89 2.09 7.57
N SER A 156 8.59 2.69 6.60
CA SER A 156 9.96 3.15 6.75
C SER A 156 10.09 4.55 6.18
N LEU A 157 10.51 5.51 7.01
CA LEU A 157 10.74 6.89 6.55
C LEU A 157 11.78 6.93 5.44
N ASP A 158 12.88 6.20 5.61
CA ASP A 158 13.95 6.13 4.61
C ASP A 158 13.41 5.63 3.26
N ARG A 159 12.60 4.56 3.26
CA ARG A 159 12.00 4.03 2.02
C ARG A 159 10.93 4.98 1.45
N ALA A 160 10.18 5.69 2.30
CA ALA A 160 9.17 6.65 1.87
C ALA A 160 9.76 7.89 1.19
N LEU A 161 10.99 8.27 1.56
CA LEU A 161 11.73 9.40 0.99
C LEU A 161 12.77 8.96 -0.07
N ALA A 162 13.03 7.67 -0.21
CA ALA A 162 14.11 7.17 -1.05
C ALA A 162 13.81 7.31 -2.54
N SER A 163 14.73 7.96 -3.23
CA SER A 163 15.19 7.57 -4.56
C SER A 163 16.71 7.40 -4.50
N LYS A 164 17.21 6.22 -4.89
CA LYS A 164 18.62 5.84 -4.89
C LYS A 164 18.97 5.24 -6.25
N THR A 165 20.26 5.10 -6.53
CA THR A 165 20.82 4.56 -7.78
C THR A 165 20.16 3.23 -8.24
N ASN A 166 19.88 2.32 -7.30
CA ASN A 166 19.23 1.02 -7.57
C ASN A 166 17.74 0.96 -7.14
N TYR A 167 17.15 2.10 -6.76
CA TYR A 167 15.77 2.20 -6.29
C TYR A 167 15.12 3.50 -6.76
N LEU A 168 14.26 3.41 -7.77
CA LEU A 168 13.54 4.55 -8.32
C LEU A 168 12.11 4.56 -7.79
N THR A 169 11.62 5.73 -7.37
CA THR A 169 10.20 5.95 -7.06
C THR A 169 9.62 7.03 -7.97
N MET A 170 8.53 6.70 -8.66
CA MET A 170 7.72 7.63 -9.45
C MET A 170 6.39 7.89 -8.75
N VAL A 171 5.99 9.16 -8.69
CA VAL A 171 4.72 9.61 -8.11
C VAL A 171 3.90 10.31 -9.19
N VAL A 172 2.65 9.87 -9.38
CA VAL A 172 1.68 10.53 -10.25
C VAL A 172 0.49 10.97 -9.42
N GLN A 173 0.15 12.26 -9.49
CA GLN A 173 -1.05 12.84 -8.90
C GLN A 173 -1.93 13.38 -10.01
N ASP A 174 -3.16 12.94 -10.08
CA ASP A 174 -4.06 13.37 -11.16
C ASP A 174 -5.53 13.27 -10.75
N PHE A 175 -6.38 13.89 -11.56
CA PHE A 175 -7.83 13.84 -11.46
C PHE A 175 -8.38 12.99 -12.59
N ILE A 176 -9.21 11.99 -12.26
CA ILE A 176 -9.93 11.18 -13.24
C ILE A 176 -11.43 11.48 -13.15
N TYR A 177 -12.14 11.55 -14.27
CA TYR A 177 -13.60 11.57 -14.29
C TYR A 177 -14.13 10.14 -14.36
N PRO A 178 -14.61 9.56 -13.24
CA PRO A 178 -14.94 8.12 -13.21
C PRO A 178 -16.22 7.79 -13.97
N TYR A 179 -17.12 8.76 -14.17
CA TYR A 179 -18.42 8.56 -14.80
C TYR A 179 -18.71 9.60 -15.88
N LYS A 180 -19.48 9.18 -16.88
CA LYS A 180 -20.12 10.05 -17.87
C LYS A 180 -21.58 9.68 -18.00
N LEU A 181 -22.40 10.66 -18.37
CA LEU A 181 -23.80 10.41 -18.70
C LEU A 181 -23.91 9.82 -20.10
N LYS A 182 -24.49 8.62 -20.22
CA LYS A 182 -24.81 7.97 -21.50
C LYS A 182 -26.24 7.44 -21.43
N ASP A 183 -27.10 7.88 -22.35
CA ASP A 183 -28.51 7.48 -22.44
C ASP A 183 -29.28 7.65 -21.11
N GLY A 184 -29.01 8.76 -20.41
CA GLY A 184 -29.62 9.07 -19.12
C GLY A 184 -29.12 8.23 -17.94
N ARG A 185 -28.09 7.38 -18.14
CA ARG A 185 -27.45 6.56 -17.11
C ARG A 185 -25.98 6.91 -16.92
N LEU A 186 -25.48 6.84 -15.70
CA LEU A 186 -24.04 6.99 -15.43
C LEU A 186 -23.28 5.72 -15.81
N GLY A 187 -22.50 5.80 -16.89
CA GLY A 187 -21.53 4.79 -17.30
C GLY A 187 -20.12 5.18 -16.87
N LEU A 188 -19.19 4.23 -16.86
CA LEU A 188 -17.76 4.52 -16.65
C LEU A 188 -17.23 5.39 -17.80
N ASN A 189 -16.25 6.26 -17.52
CA ASN A 189 -15.75 7.23 -18.48
C ASN A 189 -14.26 7.08 -18.79
N GLU A 190 -13.40 7.75 -18.02
CA GLU A 190 -11.97 7.85 -18.34
C GLU A 190 -11.18 6.65 -17.84
N MET A 191 -10.09 6.37 -18.54
CA MET A 191 -8.99 5.53 -18.10
C MET A 191 -7.71 6.32 -18.34
N HIS A 192 -6.84 6.37 -17.34
CA HIS A 192 -5.53 6.99 -17.50
C HIS A 192 -4.53 5.90 -17.87
N LEU A 193 -3.90 6.02 -19.03
CA LEU A 193 -2.79 5.15 -19.45
C LEU A 193 -1.48 5.92 -19.21
N ILE A 194 -0.63 5.37 -18.34
CA ILE A 194 0.61 5.99 -17.91
C ILE A 194 1.76 5.13 -18.40
N GLU A 195 2.64 5.74 -19.18
CA GLU A 195 3.90 5.13 -19.57
C GLU A 195 4.93 5.34 -18.46
N LEU A 196 5.53 4.24 -18.04
CA LEU A 196 6.56 4.19 -17.02
C LEU A 196 7.90 4.42 -17.70
N PRO A 197 8.68 5.44 -17.29
CA PRO A 197 9.95 5.78 -17.93
C PRO A 197 11.04 4.81 -17.47
N TRP A 198 10.88 3.51 -17.76
CA TRP A 198 11.82 2.48 -17.35
C TRP A 198 13.13 2.59 -18.13
N PRO A 199 14.29 2.43 -17.48
CA PRO A 199 15.59 2.41 -18.13
C PRO A 199 15.73 1.07 -18.86
N GLN A 200 15.08 0.97 -20.03
CA GLN A 200 14.83 -0.29 -20.70
C GLN A 200 16.14 -0.98 -21.10
N ALA A 201 17.13 -0.22 -21.56
CA ALA A 201 18.43 -0.75 -21.97
C ALA A 201 19.16 -1.37 -20.77
N GLU A 202 19.16 -0.69 -19.62
CA GLU A 202 19.79 -1.10 -18.37
C GLU A 202 19.11 -2.35 -17.79
N LEU A 203 17.76 -2.38 -17.78
CA LEU A 203 16.99 -3.53 -17.33
C LEU A 203 17.18 -4.75 -18.25
N LEU A 204 17.29 -4.55 -19.56
CA LEU A 204 17.60 -5.63 -20.50
C LEU A 204 19.02 -6.16 -20.33
N ALA A 205 20.00 -5.28 -20.07
CA ALA A 205 21.38 -5.68 -19.80
C ALA A 205 21.53 -6.53 -18.53
N LEU A 206 20.68 -6.29 -17.53
CA LEU A 206 20.59 -7.10 -16.31
C LEU A 206 20.03 -8.51 -16.53
N GLY A 207 19.37 -8.78 -17.66
CA GLY A 207 18.85 -10.10 -18.03
C GLY A 207 17.99 -10.74 -16.93
N ASN A 208 18.45 -11.87 -16.39
CA ASN A 208 17.75 -12.67 -15.40
C ASN A 208 17.91 -12.18 -13.95
N ALA A 209 18.57 -11.05 -13.70
CA ALA A 209 18.65 -10.46 -12.36
C ALA A 209 17.23 -10.24 -11.80
N LYS A 210 17.04 -10.45 -10.49
CA LYS A 210 15.74 -10.27 -9.86
C LYS A 210 15.41 -8.78 -9.80
N ALA A 211 14.19 -8.45 -10.19
CA ALA A 211 13.64 -7.11 -10.11
C ALA A 211 12.28 -7.14 -9.40
N LYS A 212 11.98 -6.05 -8.69
CA LYS A 212 10.71 -5.85 -8.00
C LYS A 212 10.07 -4.57 -8.50
N LEU A 213 8.79 -4.68 -8.84
CA LEU A 213 7.93 -3.56 -9.16
C LEU A 213 6.88 -3.46 -8.06
N ARG A 214 6.91 -2.39 -7.27
CA ARG A 214 5.87 -2.11 -6.29
C ARG A 214 4.95 -1.03 -6.83
N VAL A 215 3.65 -1.25 -6.73
CA VAL A 215 2.63 -0.29 -7.15
C VAL A 215 1.72 0.00 -5.97
N THR A 216 1.38 1.26 -5.73
CA THR A 216 0.41 1.70 -4.73
C THR A 216 -0.52 2.75 -5.33
N LEU A 217 -1.81 2.43 -5.43
CA LEU A 217 -2.86 3.34 -5.86
C LEU A 217 -3.71 3.76 -4.65
N SER A 218 -3.80 5.06 -4.42
CA SER A 218 -4.48 5.68 -3.28
C SER A 218 -5.49 6.72 -3.76
N TYR A 219 -6.72 6.66 -3.27
CA TYR A 219 -7.76 7.67 -3.54
C TYR A 219 -8.75 7.73 -2.39
N TYR A 220 -9.51 8.82 -2.28
CA TYR A 220 -10.64 8.91 -1.35
C TYR A 220 -11.97 8.72 -2.04
N ILE A 221 -12.98 8.32 -1.27
CA ILE A 221 -14.34 8.09 -1.76
C ILE A 221 -15.31 8.96 -0.97
N GLU A 222 -16.46 9.22 -1.58
CA GLU A 222 -17.62 9.77 -0.89
C GLU A 222 -18.45 8.59 -0.37
N PRO A 223 -18.56 8.41 0.97
CA PRO A 223 -19.31 7.30 1.54
C PRO A 223 -20.82 7.49 1.29
N ASN A 224 -21.53 6.40 1.06
CA ASN A 224 -22.98 6.46 0.88
C ASN A 224 -23.67 6.86 2.19
N PRO A 225 -24.39 8.00 2.24
CA PRO A 225 -25.02 8.50 3.46
C PRO A 225 -26.22 7.67 3.92
N GLY A 226 -26.76 6.78 3.08
CA GLY A 226 -27.94 5.98 3.42
C GLY A 226 -27.65 4.91 4.48
N ARG A 227 -28.46 4.86 5.55
CA ARG A 227 -28.45 3.83 6.62
C ARG A 227 -28.87 2.44 6.11
N ARG A 228 -28.15 1.87 5.15
CA ARG A 228 -28.34 0.49 4.70
C ARG A 228 -27.17 -0.34 5.21
N ALA A 229 -27.44 -1.56 5.66
CA ALA A 229 -26.39 -2.51 6.02
C ALA A 229 -25.39 -2.62 4.85
N TYR A 230 -24.15 -2.17 5.05
CA TYR A 230 -23.10 -2.11 4.04
C TYR A 230 -22.44 -3.49 3.82
N THR A 231 -23.25 -4.54 3.77
CA THR A 231 -22.80 -5.93 3.57
C THR A 231 -22.43 -6.24 2.11
N LYS A 232 -22.48 -5.25 1.20
CA LYS A 232 -22.09 -5.39 -0.21
C LYS A 232 -21.08 -4.30 -0.60
N ARG A 233 -19.93 -4.68 -1.16
CA ARG A 233 -18.78 -3.80 -1.48
C ARG A 233 -19.10 -2.53 -2.28
N PHE A 234 -20.04 -2.59 -3.22
CA PHE A 234 -20.39 -1.45 -4.09
C PHE A 234 -21.43 -0.49 -3.51
N ARG A 235 -21.92 -0.72 -2.29
CA ARG A 235 -22.96 0.12 -1.68
C ARG A 235 -22.40 1.24 -0.81
N TYR A 236 -21.14 1.15 -0.41
CA TYR A 236 -20.49 2.15 0.45
C TYR A 236 -19.66 3.16 -0.36
N GLN A 237 -18.77 2.72 -1.24
CA GLN A 237 -17.89 3.59 -2.02
C GLN A 237 -18.63 4.27 -3.18
N SER A 238 -18.42 5.58 -3.37
CA SER A 238 -18.94 6.36 -4.52
C SER A 238 -18.53 5.79 -5.86
N HIS A 239 -17.24 5.46 -5.96
CA HIS A 239 -16.54 4.89 -7.08
C HIS A 239 -15.42 4.00 -6.53
N GLY A 240 -14.84 3.15 -7.37
CA GLY A 240 -13.55 2.52 -7.10
C GLY A 240 -12.56 2.87 -8.19
N LEU A 241 -11.26 2.82 -7.91
CA LEU A 241 -10.20 2.86 -8.91
C LEU A 241 -9.35 1.60 -8.79
N ARG A 242 -8.81 1.10 -9.89
CA ARG A 242 -7.88 -0.04 -9.94
C ARG A 242 -6.72 0.29 -10.85
N PHE A 243 -5.58 -0.34 -10.60
CA PHE A 243 -4.48 -0.36 -11.55
C PHE A 243 -4.40 -1.70 -12.27
N LYS A 244 -3.92 -1.65 -13.52
CA LYS A 244 -3.59 -2.80 -14.36
C LYS A 244 -2.23 -2.53 -14.99
N LEU A 245 -1.39 -3.55 -15.09
CA LEU A 245 -0.09 -3.50 -15.77
C LEU A 245 -0.19 -4.28 -17.07
N ASN A 246 0.53 -3.86 -18.11
CA ASN A 246 0.66 -4.63 -19.34
C ASN A 246 1.44 -5.92 -19.11
N GLN A 247 1.24 -6.89 -20.01
CA GLN A 247 2.02 -8.12 -20.05
C GLN A 247 3.30 -7.92 -20.88
N LYS A 248 4.30 -8.79 -20.66
CA LYS A 248 5.62 -8.71 -21.31
C LYS A 248 5.56 -8.56 -22.83
N ASN A 249 4.63 -9.24 -23.50
CA ASN A 249 4.49 -9.25 -24.95
C ASN A 249 3.12 -8.68 -25.40
N GLU A 250 2.56 -7.77 -24.61
CA GLU A 250 1.27 -7.16 -24.91
C GLU A 250 1.48 -5.78 -25.52
N SER A 251 0.93 -5.57 -26.73
CA SER A 251 0.94 -4.26 -27.37
C SER A 251 0.07 -3.27 -26.60
N SER A 252 0.27 -1.96 -26.80
CA SER A 252 -0.57 -0.94 -26.18
C SER A 252 -2.04 -1.11 -26.54
N ASP A 253 -2.35 -1.43 -27.79
CA ASP A 253 -3.73 -1.60 -28.27
C ASP A 253 -4.38 -2.85 -27.65
N ASP A 254 -3.65 -3.97 -27.58
CA ASP A 254 -4.13 -5.19 -26.91
C ASP A 254 -4.37 -4.96 -25.42
N PHE A 255 -3.49 -4.18 -24.79
CA PHE A 255 -3.63 -3.81 -23.37
C PHE A 255 -4.90 -2.99 -23.12
N VAL A 256 -5.15 -1.99 -23.96
CA VAL A 256 -6.37 -1.17 -23.91
C VAL A 256 -7.61 -2.04 -24.15
N ALA A 257 -7.61 -2.91 -25.17
CA ALA A 257 -8.73 -3.81 -25.49
C ALA A 257 -9.01 -4.85 -24.38
N ARG A 258 -7.96 -5.34 -23.71
CA ARG A 258 -8.11 -6.26 -22.57
C ARG A 258 -8.85 -5.62 -21.42
N ILE A 259 -8.51 -4.38 -21.11
CA ILE A 259 -9.07 -3.61 -20.00
C ILE A 259 -10.46 -3.07 -20.34
N ASN A 260 -10.60 -2.45 -21.51
CA ASN A 260 -11.81 -1.77 -21.91
C ASN A 260 -12.63 -2.64 -22.86
N LEU A 261 -13.71 -3.24 -22.33
CA LEU A 261 -14.60 -4.08 -23.11
C LEU A 261 -15.19 -3.38 -24.35
N SER A 262 -15.31 -2.04 -24.36
CA SER A 262 -15.85 -1.31 -25.51
C SER A 262 -14.85 -1.14 -26.67
N GLU A 263 -13.56 -1.35 -26.42
CA GLU A 263 -12.48 -1.21 -27.43
C GLU A 263 -12.04 -2.58 -27.98
N ARG A 264 -12.81 -3.63 -27.71
CA ARG A 264 -12.51 -4.97 -28.22
C ARG A 264 -12.92 -5.07 -29.69
N PRO A 265 -11.99 -5.39 -30.62
CA PRO A 265 -12.39 -5.69 -31.98
C PRO A 265 -13.27 -6.95 -32.03
N ASP A 266 -14.08 -7.09 -33.08
CA ASP A 266 -15.06 -8.18 -33.22
C ASP A 266 -14.42 -9.59 -33.21
N ASN A 267 -13.11 -9.68 -33.51
CA ASN A 267 -12.31 -10.90 -33.48
C ASN A 267 -11.40 -11.01 -32.22
N TYR A 268 -11.67 -10.25 -31.15
CA TYR A 268 -10.87 -10.29 -29.93
C TYR A 268 -10.96 -11.65 -29.23
N GLU A 269 -9.86 -12.40 -29.26
CA GLU A 269 -9.67 -13.56 -28.40
C GLU A 269 -9.06 -13.12 -27.06
N ALA A 270 -9.74 -13.41 -25.97
CA ALA A 270 -9.25 -13.03 -24.65
C ALA A 270 -7.97 -13.83 -24.31
N GLY A 271 -6.82 -13.17 -24.42
CA GLY A 271 -5.59 -13.65 -23.81
C GLY A 271 -5.78 -13.79 -22.29
N GLY A 272 -5.23 -14.86 -21.71
CA GLY A 272 -5.24 -15.05 -20.27
C GLY A 272 -4.56 -13.88 -19.55
N VAL A 273 -5.07 -13.50 -18.38
CA VAL A 273 -4.37 -12.54 -17.51
C VAL A 273 -3.27 -13.28 -16.77
N ASP A 274 -2.02 -13.03 -17.15
CA ASP A 274 -0.88 -13.51 -16.39
C ASP A 274 -0.78 -12.78 -15.03
N ASN A 275 -1.17 -13.51 -13.98
CA ASN A 275 -1.04 -13.05 -12.59
C ASN A 275 0.25 -13.56 -11.93
N SER A 276 1.18 -14.14 -12.68
CA SER A 276 2.48 -14.56 -12.15
C SER A 276 3.30 -13.36 -11.66
N GLY A 277 4.20 -13.61 -10.72
CA GLY A 277 5.04 -12.60 -10.09
C GLY A 277 4.35 -11.70 -9.05
N TRP A 278 3.03 -11.53 -9.09
CA TRP A 278 2.30 -10.73 -8.09
C TRP A 278 2.16 -11.44 -6.74
N CYS A 279 2.58 -10.75 -5.67
CA CYS A 279 2.50 -11.27 -4.30
C CYS A 279 1.05 -11.45 -3.83
N LEU A 280 0.23 -10.39 -3.88
CA LEU A 280 -1.13 -10.40 -3.35
C LEU A 280 -2.19 -10.81 -4.37
N LYS A 281 -1.91 -10.55 -5.66
CA LYS A 281 -2.81 -10.81 -6.79
C LYS A 281 -4.10 -9.98 -6.70
N GLU A 282 -4.91 -10.00 -7.75
CA GLU A 282 -6.08 -9.13 -7.90
C GLU A 282 -7.13 -9.28 -6.78
N ARG A 283 -7.30 -10.49 -6.22
CA ARG A 283 -8.30 -10.73 -5.17
C ARG A 283 -8.04 -9.89 -3.92
N LEU A 284 -6.79 -9.81 -3.48
CA LEU A 284 -6.43 -9.16 -2.22
C LEU A 284 -6.15 -7.67 -2.41
N ARG A 285 -5.46 -7.28 -3.48
CA ARG A 285 -5.06 -5.88 -3.69
C ARG A 285 -6.18 -4.93 -4.10
N THR A 286 -7.42 -5.39 -4.22
CA THR A 286 -8.53 -4.57 -4.76
C THR A 286 -9.51 -4.07 -3.69
N ARG A 287 -9.33 -4.42 -2.41
CA ARG A 287 -10.29 -4.15 -1.34
C ARG A 287 -10.01 -2.82 -0.63
N GLY A 288 -10.98 -1.91 -0.65
CA GLY A 288 -10.86 -0.58 -0.03
C GLY A 288 -10.49 0.50 -1.04
N THR A 289 -9.81 1.54 -0.56
CA THR A 289 -9.42 2.72 -1.35
C THR A 289 -7.91 2.94 -1.43
N ILE A 290 -7.16 1.94 -0.97
CA ILE A 290 -5.73 1.80 -1.14
C ILE A 290 -5.46 0.41 -1.72
N HIS A 291 -4.67 0.36 -2.78
CA HIS A 291 -4.35 -0.87 -3.50
C HIS A 291 -2.85 -0.93 -3.67
N GLN A 292 -2.19 -1.81 -2.93
CA GLN A 292 -0.75 -2.04 -3.08
C GLN A 292 -0.50 -3.50 -3.43
N ASP A 293 0.38 -3.74 -4.39
CA ASP A 293 0.93 -5.07 -4.65
C ASP A 293 2.39 -4.96 -5.13
N THR A 294 3.14 -6.06 -5.03
CA THR A 294 4.53 -6.15 -5.49
C THR A 294 4.61 -7.29 -6.48
N TRP A 295 5.07 -6.97 -7.68
CA TRP A 295 5.43 -7.93 -8.70
C TRP A 295 6.93 -8.22 -8.59
N GLU A 296 7.30 -9.50 -8.66
CA GLU A 296 8.69 -9.94 -8.71
C GLU A 296 8.91 -10.83 -9.95
N GLY A 297 10.04 -10.62 -10.63
CA GLY A 297 10.43 -11.36 -11.83
C GLY A 297 11.83 -10.98 -12.29
N SER A 298 12.18 -11.28 -13.55
CA SER A 298 13.46 -10.86 -14.11
C SER A 298 13.45 -9.39 -14.54
N ALA A 299 14.61 -8.74 -14.49
CA ALA A 299 14.79 -7.38 -15.00
C ALA A 299 14.40 -7.26 -16.48
N SER A 300 14.75 -8.25 -17.30
CA SER A 300 14.36 -8.29 -18.71
C SER A 300 12.84 -8.37 -18.93
N ASP A 301 12.12 -9.07 -18.05
CA ASP A 301 10.66 -9.16 -18.13
C ASP A 301 10.02 -7.84 -17.71
N LEU A 302 10.59 -7.17 -16.72
CA LEU A 302 10.11 -5.88 -16.24
C LEU A 302 10.37 -4.75 -17.24
N ALA A 303 11.47 -4.82 -17.99
CA ALA A 303 11.81 -3.87 -19.05
C ALA A 303 10.69 -3.73 -20.11
N LEU A 304 9.88 -4.77 -20.29
CA LEU A 304 8.77 -4.80 -21.24
C LEU A 304 7.40 -4.52 -20.60
N ARG A 305 7.35 -4.30 -19.29
CA ARG A 305 6.13 -3.99 -18.51
C ARG A 305 6.14 -2.51 -18.10
N ASN A 306 6.00 -1.64 -19.09
CA ASN A 306 6.10 -0.18 -18.94
C ASN A 306 4.77 0.57 -19.04
N LEU A 307 3.62 -0.10 -19.17
CA LEU A 307 2.32 0.57 -19.25
C LEU A 307 1.45 0.22 -18.04
N ILE A 308 1.04 1.24 -17.29
CA ILE A 308 0.10 1.09 -16.19
C ILE A 308 -1.18 1.89 -16.47
N ALA A 309 -2.32 1.23 -16.32
CA ALA A 309 -3.63 1.85 -16.51
C ALA A 309 -4.33 2.03 -15.16
N VAL A 310 -4.86 3.23 -14.90
CA VAL A 310 -5.79 3.50 -13.78
C VAL A 310 -7.21 3.55 -14.32
N VAL A 311 -8.06 2.67 -13.80
CA VAL A 311 -9.43 2.46 -14.32
C VAL A 311 -10.48 2.61 -13.22
N PRO A 312 -11.62 3.27 -13.52
CA PRO A 312 -12.73 3.35 -12.59
C PRO A 312 -13.53 2.05 -12.55
N ILE A 313 -14.11 1.76 -11.40
CA ILE A 313 -15.08 0.70 -11.16
C ILE A 313 -16.34 1.33 -10.56
N ALA A 314 -17.49 0.76 -10.90
CA ALA A 314 -18.78 1.17 -10.39
C ALA A 314 -18.82 1.22 -8.84
N GLY A 315 -19.47 2.26 -8.32
CA GLY A 315 -19.84 2.41 -6.92
C GLY A 315 -21.30 2.83 -6.81
N TRP A 316 -21.68 3.44 -5.69
CA TRP A 316 -23.08 3.79 -5.46
C TRP A 316 -23.55 4.98 -6.31
N TRP A 317 -22.64 5.84 -6.80
CA TRP A 317 -22.99 6.95 -7.69
C TRP A 317 -23.69 6.48 -8.97
N SER A 318 -23.26 5.36 -9.57
CA SER A 318 -23.90 4.82 -10.77
C SER A 318 -25.27 4.17 -10.52
N GLN A 319 -25.62 3.88 -9.26
CA GLN A 319 -26.86 3.17 -8.90
C GLN A 319 -27.99 4.09 -8.43
N SER A 320 -27.70 5.34 -8.03
CA SER A 320 -28.64 6.21 -7.31
C SER A 320 -28.82 7.59 -7.93
N GLN A 321 -28.82 7.65 -9.26
CA GLN A 321 -28.81 8.90 -10.03
C GLN A 321 -29.99 9.85 -9.74
N LYS A 322 -31.19 9.31 -9.43
CA LYS A 322 -32.39 10.11 -9.14
C LYS A 322 -32.37 10.82 -7.77
N ALA A 323 -31.48 10.41 -6.86
CA ALA A 323 -31.41 10.93 -5.49
C ALA A 323 -30.26 11.93 -5.28
N LEU A 324 -29.53 12.27 -6.35
CA LEU A 324 -28.32 13.08 -6.29
C LEU A 324 -28.61 14.51 -6.78
N THR A 325 -28.26 15.50 -5.97
CA THR A 325 -28.38 16.93 -6.29
C THR A 325 -27.24 17.45 -7.17
N GLU A 326 -26.06 16.82 -7.11
CA GLU A 326 -24.87 17.18 -7.89
C GLU A 326 -24.66 16.24 -9.09
N LYS A 327 -24.23 16.81 -10.22
CA LYS A 327 -23.91 16.07 -11.46
C LYS A 327 -22.62 15.25 -11.29
N ARG A 328 -22.75 13.95 -11.03
CA ARG A 328 -21.61 13.02 -10.82
C ARG A 328 -20.82 12.72 -12.09
N ASP A 329 -21.40 12.95 -13.26
CA ASP A 329 -20.76 12.87 -14.58
C ASP A 329 -19.74 13.98 -14.84
N GLN A 330 -19.70 15.02 -13.99
CA GLN A 330 -18.78 16.16 -14.11
C GLN A 330 -17.88 16.30 -12.87
N LYS A 331 -17.86 15.29 -12.00
CA LYS A 331 -17.10 15.32 -10.74
C LYS A 331 -15.78 14.56 -10.91
N PRO A 332 -14.63 15.26 -11.04
CA PRO A 332 -13.34 14.59 -11.01
C PRO A 332 -13.05 14.04 -9.62
N VAL A 333 -12.23 13.00 -9.55
CA VAL A 333 -11.76 12.41 -8.30
C VAL A 333 -10.24 12.34 -8.32
N ALA A 334 -9.62 12.83 -7.25
CA ALA A 334 -8.18 12.80 -7.08
C ALA A 334 -7.71 11.36 -6.83
N TYR A 335 -6.57 11.00 -7.41
CA TYR A 335 -5.83 9.81 -7.05
C TYR A 335 -4.33 10.06 -7.04
N SER A 336 -3.63 9.20 -6.32
CA SER A 336 -2.18 9.11 -6.33
C SER A 336 -1.75 7.70 -6.70
N LEU A 337 -0.82 7.59 -7.64
CA LEU A 337 -0.17 6.36 -8.05
C LEU A 337 1.32 6.48 -7.74
N VAL A 338 1.80 5.65 -6.83
CA VAL A 338 3.22 5.52 -6.49
C VAL A 338 3.73 4.20 -7.04
N VAL A 339 4.77 4.26 -7.85
CA VAL A 339 5.41 3.09 -8.46
C VAL A 339 6.89 3.11 -8.11
N SER A 340 7.42 2.01 -7.59
CA SER A 340 8.87 1.87 -7.42
C SER A 340 9.43 0.65 -8.11
N LEU A 341 10.66 0.80 -8.56
CA LEU A 341 11.48 -0.20 -9.23
C LEU A 341 12.71 -0.45 -8.36
N GLU A 342 12.94 -1.70 -7.99
CA GLU A 342 14.09 -2.15 -7.22
C GLU A 342 14.76 -3.31 -7.97
N VAL A 343 16.09 -3.26 -8.14
CA VAL A 343 16.87 -4.35 -8.74
C VAL A 343 17.87 -4.91 -7.74
N ASP A 344 18.01 -6.23 -7.71
CA ASP A 344 18.95 -6.95 -6.84
C ASP A 344 20.37 -6.92 -7.43
N SER A 345 20.85 -5.70 -7.69
CA SER A 345 22.21 -5.41 -8.16
C SER A 345 22.62 -4.02 -7.68
N SER A 346 23.72 -3.94 -6.94
CA SER A 346 24.30 -2.66 -6.47
C SER A 346 25.02 -1.90 -7.57
N ASP A 347 25.33 -2.56 -8.68
CA ASP A 347 26.30 -2.06 -9.67
C ASP A 347 25.63 -1.42 -10.88
N VAL A 348 24.31 -1.32 -10.89
CA VAL A 348 23.53 -0.74 -12.00
C VAL A 348 22.76 0.49 -11.53
N ASP A 349 22.98 1.59 -12.25
CA ASP A 349 22.23 2.83 -12.10
C ASP A 349 20.98 2.80 -12.96
N ILE A 350 19.84 2.55 -12.30
CA ILE A 350 18.51 2.63 -12.92
C ILE A 350 17.85 3.99 -12.67
N TYR A 351 18.47 4.86 -11.87
CA TYR A 351 17.88 6.15 -11.49
C TYR A 351 18.26 7.25 -12.48
N SER A 352 19.55 7.42 -12.76
CA SER A 352 20.04 8.52 -13.61
C SER A 352 19.43 8.55 -15.01
N PRO A 353 19.30 7.41 -15.73
CA PRO A 353 18.68 7.42 -17.06
C PRO A 353 17.24 7.95 -17.02
N VAL A 354 16.51 7.60 -15.96
CA VAL A 354 15.11 8.03 -15.79
C VAL A 354 15.04 9.50 -15.39
N ALA A 355 15.88 9.95 -14.45
CA ALA A 355 15.94 11.34 -14.03
C ALA A 355 16.18 12.28 -15.23
N VAL A 356 17.09 11.90 -16.12
CA VAL A 356 17.33 12.63 -17.38
C VAL A 356 16.09 12.63 -18.28
N GLN A 357 15.43 11.48 -18.46
CA GLN A 357 14.23 11.36 -19.30
C GLN A 357 13.07 12.24 -18.80
N VAL A 358 12.90 12.36 -17.48
CA VAL A 358 11.82 13.16 -16.88
C VAL A 358 12.22 14.60 -16.58
N GLY A 359 13.44 15.01 -16.93
CA GLY A 359 13.93 16.38 -16.77
C GLY A 359 14.23 16.79 -15.32
N ILE A 360 14.60 15.83 -14.47
CA ILE A 360 15.11 16.10 -13.12
C ILE A 360 16.62 16.37 -13.23
N ASP A 361 17.05 17.56 -12.81
CA ASP A 361 18.47 17.86 -12.67
C ASP A 361 19.07 16.95 -11.59
N ASN A 362 20.00 16.07 -11.99
CA ASN A 362 20.72 15.23 -11.04
C ASN A 362 21.47 16.14 -10.04
N PRO A 363 21.31 15.96 -8.71
CA PRO A 363 22.11 16.69 -7.74
C PRO A 363 23.58 16.36 -7.98
N ILE A 364 24.34 17.35 -8.44
CA ILE A 364 25.78 17.23 -8.67
C ILE A 364 26.43 16.96 -7.31
N ALA A 365 26.99 15.75 -7.15
CA ALA A 365 27.80 15.42 -5.99
C ALA A 365 29.07 16.29 -6.01
N ILE A 366 29.14 17.29 -5.12
CA ILE A 366 30.38 18.05 -4.89
C ILE A 366 31.23 17.21 -3.94
N SER A 367 32.27 16.56 -4.47
CA SER A 367 33.31 15.96 -3.65
C SER A 367 34.07 17.07 -2.94
N VAL A 368 33.84 17.24 -1.64
CA VAL A 368 34.71 18.08 -0.82
C VAL A 368 36.00 17.30 -0.58
N LEU A 369 37.05 17.66 -1.30
CA LEU A 369 38.41 17.19 -1.02
C LEU A 369 38.79 17.68 0.38
N THR A 370 39.04 16.75 1.32
CA THR A 370 39.78 17.02 2.56
C THR A 370 41.27 16.88 2.33
#